data_AF-A0A6L8BFK9-F1
#
_entry.id   AF-A0A6L8BFK9-F1
#
_cell.length_a   1.000
_cell.length_b   1.000
_cell.length_c   1.000
_cell.angle_alpha   90.00
_cell.angle_beta   90.00
_cell.angle_gamma   90.00
#
_symmetry.space_group_name_H-M   'P 1'
#
loop_
_entity.id
_entity.type
_entity.pdbx_description
1 polymer ?
#
loop_
_entity_poly.entity_id
_entity_poly.type
_entity_poly.pdbx_seq_one_letter_code
_entity_poly.pdbx_strand_id
1 'polypeptide(L)'
;MRKAVVGLVLAVAATIGAAKVAFELTTNTNTGPVNEAWAQGTAEFRAWNNVRWTAWVINGEFVQIPEETARWHRHSSPSIDFVDWEGVPVQAKVDGDTFLLAEHGNWNGHVEHSEAIRYRDWDGTRQLRTVAQLSR
;
A
#
# COMPACT_ATOMS: atom_id res chain seq x y z
N MET A 1 0.65 55.00 12.69
CA MET A 1 -0.45 54.05 12.43
C MET A 1 -0.18 53.07 11.29
N ARG A 2 0.22 53.49 10.06
CA ARG A 2 0.49 52.56 8.93
C ARG A 2 1.53 51.45 9.22
N LYS A 3 2.60 51.74 9.94
CA LYS A 3 3.66 50.75 10.27
C LYS A 3 3.18 49.63 11.20
N ALA A 4 2.29 49.95 12.15
CA ALA A 4 1.73 48.97 13.08
C ALA A 4 0.73 48.02 12.37
N VAL A 5 -0.06 48.56 11.42
CA VAL A 5 -0.99 47.76 10.62
C VAL A 5 -0.24 46.79 9.70
N VAL A 6 0.86 47.22 9.06
CA VAL A 6 1.69 46.34 8.22
C VAL A 6 2.36 45.25 9.05
N GLY A 7 2.87 45.59 10.24
CA GLY A 7 3.44 44.60 11.16
C GLY A 7 2.43 43.54 11.61
N LEU A 8 1.19 43.96 11.89
CA LEU A 8 0.10 43.05 12.26
C LEU A 8 -0.27 42.10 11.10
N VAL A 9 -0.37 42.62 9.87
CA VAL A 9 -0.70 41.82 8.68
C VAL A 9 0.39 40.79 8.38
N LEU A 10 1.67 41.16 8.52
CA LEU A 10 2.79 40.23 8.32
C LEU A 10 2.82 39.14 9.39
N ALA A 11 2.53 39.47 10.65
CA ALA A 11 2.45 38.49 11.74
C ALA A 11 1.32 37.47 11.51
N VAL A 12 0.14 37.94 11.08
CA VAL A 12 -0.99 37.05 10.77
C VAL A 12 -0.68 36.15 9.58
N ALA A 13 -0.09 36.68 8.51
CA ALA A 13 0.29 35.90 7.33
C ALA A 13 1.35 34.84 7.65
N ALA A 14 2.35 35.17 8.47
CA ALA A 14 3.36 34.21 8.93
C ALA A 14 2.74 33.08 9.76
N THR A 15 1.77 33.41 10.62
CA THR A 15 1.06 32.41 11.44
C THR A 15 0.21 31.47 10.57
N ILE A 16 -0.49 32.00 9.57
CA ILE A 16 -1.28 31.21 8.60
C ILE A 16 -0.35 30.32 7.77
N GLY A 17 0.79 30.86 7.31
CA GLY A 17 1.80 30.10 6.57
C GLY A 17 2.37 28.94 7.39
N ALA A 18 2.76 29.20 8.65
CA ALA A 18 3.25 28.16 9.56
C ALA A 18 2.18 27.11 9.88
N ALA A 19 0.92 27.50 10.08
CA ALA A 19 -0.18 26.58 10.30
C ALA A 19 -0.45 25.71 9.07
N LYS A 20 -0.37 26.27 7.85
CA LYS A 20 -0.51 25.50 6.60
C LYS A 20 0.61 24.49 6.42
N VAL A 21 1.86 24.90 6.66
CA VAL A 21 3.02 23.99 6.58
C VAL A 21 2.94 22.90 7.64
N ALA A 22 2.60 23.25 8.89
CA ALA A 22 2.39 22.27 9.95
C ALA A 22 1.24 21.30 9.61
N PHE A 23 0.12 21.82 9.07
CA PHE A 23 -0.99 21.01 8.59
C PHE A 23 -0.53 20.04 7.50
N GLU A 24 0.15 20.51 6.45
CA GLU A 24 0.68 19.68 5.36
C GLU A 24 1.69 18.64 5.83
N LEU A 25 2.51 18.95 6.84
CA LEU A 25 3.42 18.02 7.51
C LEU A 25 2.66 16.97 8.34
N THR A 26 1.63 17.38 9.09
CA THR A 26 0.79 16.47 9.90
C THR A 26 -0.18 15.63 9.07
N THR A 27 -0.58 16.09 7.89
CA THR A 27 -1.36 15.29 6.93
C THR A 27 -0.48 14.37 6.11
N ASN A 28 0.81 14.71 5.91
CA ASN A 28 1.80 13.79 5.34
C ASN A 28 2.26 12.72 6.33
N THR A 29 1.94 12.82 7.62
CA THR A 29 2.14 11.72 8.56
C THR A 29 0.99 10.72 8.49
N ASN A 30 1.08 9.78 7.55
CA ASN A 30 0.52 8.43 7.69
C ASN A 30 -0.94 8.32 8.16
N THR A 31 -1.86 9.17 7.69
CA THR A 31 -3.27 8.76 7.59
C THR A 31 -3.34 7.81 6.41
N GLY A 32 -3.22 6.51 6.72
CA GLY A 32 -2.96 5.42 5.80
C GLY A 32 -4.03 5.19 4.73
N PRO A 33 -3.91 4.11 3.95
CA PRO A 33 -4.85 3.78 2.88
C PRO A 33 -6.28 3.71 3.44
N VAL A 34 -7.09 4.70 3.10
CA VAL A 34 -8.54 4.58 3.23
C VAL A 34 -8.98 3.87 1.96
N ASN A 35 -9.03 2.53 2.03
CA ASN A 35 -9.55 1.62 1.01
C ASN A 35 -10.56 2.31 0.08
N GLU A 36 -10.16 2.68 -1.14
CA GLU A 36 -11.13 3.17 -2.11
C GLU A 36 -12.08 2.01 -2.48
N ALA A 37 -13.38 2.26 -2.40
CA ALA A 37 -14.40 1.21 -2.43
C ALA A 37 -14.42 0.37 -3.72
N TRP A 38 -13.82 0.87 -4.80
CA TRP A 38 -13.70 0.14 -6.07
C TRP A 38 -12.49 -0.82 -6.11
N ALA A 39 -11.54 -0.71 -5.17
CA ALA A 39 -10.38 -1.60 -5.03
C ALA A 39 -10.61 -2.71 -3.98
N GLN A 40 -11.87 -3.07 -3.73
CA GLN A 40 -12.33 -4.04 -2.73
C GLN A 40 -12.36 -5.49 -3.23
N GLY A 41 -11.73 -5.79 -4.37
CA GLY A 41 -11.65 -7.16 -4.90
C GLY A 41 -10.35 -7.42 -5.65
N THR A 42 -9.35 -6.56 -5.46
CA THR A 42 -8.00 -6.68 -6.02
C THR A 42 -6.96 -5.99 -5.12
N ALA A 43 -5.72 -6.44 -5.23
CA ALA A 43 -4.52 -5.76 -4.79
C ALA A 43 -3.69 -5.38 -6.02
N GLU A 44 -3.41 -4.10 -6.21
CA GLU A 44 -2.48 -3.60 -7.22
C GLU A 44 -1.15 -3.30 -6.55
N PHE A 45 -0.09 -4.04 -6.88
CA PHE A 45 1.20 -3.91 -6.20
C PHE A 45 2.35 -3.99 -7.17
N ARG A 46 3.50 -3.52 -6.70
CA ARG A 46 4.77 -3.72 -7.38
C ARG A 46 5.50 -4.91 -6.76
N ALA A 47 5.86 -5.88 -7.59
CA ALA A 47 6.74 -6.97 -7.17
C ALA A 47 8.20 -6.48 -7.03
N TRP A 48 9.04 -7.28 -6.39
CA TRP A 48 10.46 -6.93 -6.14
C TRP A 48 11.26 -6.65 -7.42
N ASN A 49 10.84 -7.23 -8.56
CA ASN A 49 11.44 -7.00 -9.88
C ASN A 49 10.91 -5.75 -10.60
N ASN A 50 10.20 -4.87 -9.89
CA ASN A 50 9.51 -3.69 -10.39
C ASN A 50 8.34 -3.94 -11.35
N VAL A 51 7.93 -5.18 -11.59
CA VAL A 51 6.74 -5.47 -12.40
C VAL A 51 5.48 -5.14 -11.60
N ARG A 52 4.54 -4.46 -12.24
CA ARG A 52 3.25 -4.11 -11.68
C ARG A 52 2.25 -5.23 -11.91
N TRP A 53 1.57 -5.63 -10.84
CA TRP A 53 0.61 -6.71 -10.83
C TRP A 53 -0.70 -6.26 -10.22
N THR A 54 -1.79 -6.85 -10.69
CA THR A 54 -3.10 -6.85 -10.04
C THR A 54 -3.40 -8.30 -9.64
N ALA A 55 -3.70 -8.55 -8.37
CA ALA A 55 -4.09 -9.88 -7.90
C ALA A 55 -5.40 -9.87 -7.10
N TRP A 56 -6.06 -11.01 -7.01
CA TRP A 56 -7.22 -11.27 -6.15
C TRP A 56 -7.25 -12.75 -5.77
N VAL A 57 -8.13 -13.15 -4.86
CA VAL A 57 -8.21 -14.53 -4.37
C VAL A 57 -9.43 -15.25 -4.95
N ILE A 58 -9.24 -16.47 -5.44
CA ILE A 58 -10.32 -17.39 -5.85
C ILE A 58 -9.98 -18.77 -5.28
N ASN A 59 -10.93 -19.39 -4.58
CA ASN A 59 -10.77 -20.73 -3.99
C ASN A 59 -9.50 -20.90 -3.12
N GLY A 60 -9.11 -19.85 -2.40
CA GLY A 60 -7.92 -19.88 -1.54
C GLY A 60 -6.59 -19.75 -2.27
N GLU A 61 -6.58 -19.42 -3.56
CA GLU A 61 -5.37 -19.14 -4.33
C GLU A 61 -5.39 -17.72 -4.90
N PHE A 62 -4.20 -17.15 -5.13
CA PHE A 62 -4.10 -15.89 -5.84
C PHE A 62 -4.24 -16.10 -7.35
N VAL A 63 -5.05 -15.26 -7.99
CA VAL A 63 -4.98 -15.04 -9.44
C VAL A 63 -4.34 -13.69 -9.67
N GLN A 64 -3.34 -13.64 -10.56
CA GLN A 64 -2.62 -12.40 -10.85
C GLN A 64 -2.55 -12.10 -12.35
N ILE A 65 -2.57 -10.81 -12.68
CA ILE A 65 -2.40 -10.26 -14.02
C ILE A 65 -1.33 -9.17 -13.98
N PRO A 66 -0.35 -9.18 -14.89
CA PRO A 66 0.61 -8.09 -15.03
C PRO A 66 -0.03 -6.87 -15.71
N GLU A 67 0.38 -5.64 -15.37
CA GLU A 67 0.00 -4.44 -16.14
C GLU A 67 0.51 -4.56 -17.59
N GLU A 68 1.76 -4.99 -17.77
CA GLU A 68 2.37 -5.22 -19.09
C GLU A 68 2.15 -6.67 -19.54
N THR A 69 1.18 -6.88 -20.42
CA THR A 69 0.78 -8.21 -20.92
C THR A 69 1.68 -8.79 -22.01
N ALA A 70 2.67 -8.02 -22.49
CA ALA A 70 3.58 -8.46 -23.56
C ALA A 70 4.55 -9.56 -23.11
N ARG A 71 4.85 -9.62 -21.80
CA ARG A 71 5.82 -10.58 -21.22
C ARG A 71 5.18 -11.66 -20.37
N TRP A 72 3.99 -11.41 -19.84
CA TRP A 72 3.33 -12.25 -18.85
C TRP A 72 1.82 -12.28 -19.11
N HIS A 73 1.16 -13.37 -18.72
CA HIS A 73 -0.29 -13.55 -18.86
C HIS A 73 -0.96 -13.81 -17.50
N ARG A 74 -2.29 -13.72 -17.46
CA ARG A 74 -3.08 -14.12 -16.29
C ARG A 74 -2.75 -15.55 -15.89
N HIS A 75 -2.50 -15.79 -14.61
CA HIS A 75 -2.31 -17.14 -14.08
C HIS A 75 -2.72 -17.24 -12.60
N SER A 76 -3.05 -18.46 -12.17
CA SER A 76 -3.14 -18.79 -10.74
C SER A 76 -1.73 -18.97 -10.19
N SER A 77 -1.53 -18.54 -8.96
CA SER A 77 -0.28 -18.70 -8.23
C SER A 77 -0.61 -19.00 -6.76
N PRO A 78 0.09 -19.95 -6.13
CA PRO A 78 -0.08 -20.19 -4.70
C PRO A 78 0.39 -19.00 -3.86
N SER A 79 1.18 -18.09 -4.44
CA SER A 79 1.74 -16.93 -3.76
C SER A 79 1.82 -15.68 -4.63
N ILE A 80 1.89 -14.52 -3.98
CA ILE A 80 2.25 -13.24 -4.61
C ILE A 80 3.50 -12.65 -3.97
N ASP A 81 4.28 -11.91 -4.75
CA ASP A 81 5.46 -11.18 -4.29
C ASP A 81 5.19 -9.67 -4.33
N PHE A 82 5.36 -8.98 -3.21
CA PHE A 82 5.17 -7.53 -3.13
C PHE A 82 6.24 -6.88 -2.26
N VAL A 83 6.24 -5.55 -2.26
CA VAL A 83 7.04 -4.74 -1.34
C VAL A 83 6.14 -4.21 -0.22
N ASP A 84 6.51 -4.45 1.02
CA ASP A 84 5.75 -4.02 2.19
C ASP A 84 5.85 -2.49 2.44
N TRP A 85 5.24 -2.01 3.53
CA TRP A 85 5.27 -0.58 3.88
C TRP A 85 6.65 -0.05 4.25
N GLU A 86 7.59 -0.92 4.55
CA GLU A 86 8.95 -0.64 5.01
C GLU A 86 9.95 -0.74 3.85
N GLY A 87 9.50 -1.27 2.70
CA GLY A 87 10.33 -1.45 1.51
C GLY A 87 10.94 -2.84 1.41
N VAL A 88 10.54 -3.78 2.27
CA VAL A 88 11.03 -5.16 2.30
C VAL A 88 10.24 -5.99 1.29
N PRO A 89 10.92 -6.76 0.42
CA PRO A 89 10.27 -7.79 -0.39
C PRO A 89 9.65 -8.88 0.49
N VAL A 90 8.37 -9.16 0.30
CA VAL A 90 7.63 -10.20 1.03
C VAL A 90 6.89 -11.07 0.03
N GLN A 91 6.87 -12.37 0.30
CA GLN A 91 6.00 -13.31 -0.41
C GLN A 91 4.84 -13.71 0.51
N ALA A 92 3.61 -13.64 0.00
CA ALA A 92 2.42 -14.07 0.74
C ALA A 92 1.77 -15.29 0.10
N LYS A 93 1.23 -16.17 0.95
CA LYS A 93 0.31 -17.26 0.60
C LYS A 93 -0.99 -17.09 1.37
N VAL A 94 -2.10 -17.54 0.81
CA VAL A 94 -3.38 -17.60 1.54
C VAL A 94 -3.37 -18.84 2.45
N ASP A 95 -3.81 -18.68 3.70
CA ASP A 95 -4.03 -19.75 4.66
C ASP A 95 -5.36 -19.51 5.39
N GLY A 96 -6.40 -20.19 4.90
CA GLY A 96 -7.78 -19.97 5.35
C GLY A 96 -8.25 -18.55 5.09
N ASP A 97 -8.53 -17.81 6.16
CA ASP A 97 -8.95 -16.41 6.17
C ASP A 97 -7.80 -15.42 6.43
N THR A 98 -6.57 -15.93 6.55
CA THR A 98 -5.35 -15.15 6.81
C THR A 98 -4.29 -15.35 5.71
N PHE A 99 -3.15 -14.69 5.88
CA PHE A 99 -1.98 -14.86 5.03
C PHE A 99 -0.80 -15.43 5.83
N LEU A 100 0.00 -16.26 5.16
CA LEU A 100 1.36 -16.59 5.57
C LEU A 100 2.33 -15.67 4.83
N LEU A 101 3.19 -14.97 5.56
CA LEU A 101 4.16 -14.03 5.02
C LEU A 101 5.57 -14.54 5.25
N ALA A 102 6.37 -14.55 4.19
CA ALA A 102 7.80 -14.86 4.24
C ALA A 102 8.60 -13.69 3.69
N GLU A 103 9.42 -13.07 4.54
CA GLU A 103 10.38 -12.05 4.11
C GLU A 103 11.35 -12.63 3.07
N HIS A 104 11.55 -11.90 1.98
CA HIS A 104 12.35 -12.30 0.83
C HIS A 104 11.98 -13.68 0.24
N GLY A 105 10.77 -14.19 0.51
CA GLY A 105 10.36 -15.53 0.10
C GLY A 105 11.05 -16.67 0.87
N ASN A 106 11.66 -16.41 2.02
CA ASN A 106 12.36 -17.43 2.82
C ASN A 106 11.38 -18.27 3.67
N TRP A 107 10.75 -19.27 3.06
CA TRP A 107 9.82 -20.18 3.73
C TRP A 107 10.45 -21.14 4.75
N ASN A 108 11.78 -21.25 4.77
CA ASN A 108 12.50 -22.03 5.79
C ASN A 108 12.88 -21.18 7.01
N GLY A 109 12.63 -19.86 6.94
CA GLY A 109 12.90 -18.91 8.00
C GLY A 109 11.68 -18.63 8.87
N HIS A 110 11.62 -17.41 9.40
CA HIS A 110 10.43 -16.93 10.09
C HIS A 110 9.29 -16.74 9.08
N VAL A 111 8.13 -17.30 9.40
CA VAL A 111 6.89 -17.11 8.67
C VAL A 111 5.87 -16.48 9.62
N GLU A 112 5.33 -15.35 9.23
CA GLU A 112 4.32 -14.61 10.00
C GLU A 112 2.91 -15.01 9.52
N HIS A 113 2.00 -15.26 10.46
CA HIS A 113 0.56 -15.27 10.18
C HIS A 113 0.02 -13.87 10.35
N SER A 114 -0.63 -13.33 9.30
CA SER A 114 -1.21 -11.99 9.33
C SER A 114 -2.63 -11.99 8.76
N GLU A 115 -3.53 -11.26 9.42
CA GLU A 115 -4.91 -11.05 8.97
C GLU A 115 -4.98 -10.24 7.66
N ALA A 116 -3.91 -9.52 7.33
CA ALA A 116 -3.85 -8.67 6.14
C ALA A 116 -2.43 -8.59 5.56
N ILE A 117 -2.34 -8.42 4.24
CA ILE A 117 -1.11 -7.95 3.60
C ILE A 117 -1.02 -6.43 3.73
N ARG A 118 0.16 -5.94 4.09
CA ARG A 118 0.52 -4.52 4.11
C ARG A 118 1.53 -4.30 3.00
N TYR A 119 1.13 -3.63 1.93
CA TYR A 119 1.94 -3.52 0.72
C TYR A 119 1.96 -2.11 0.17
N ARG A 120 2.88 -1.84 -0.75
CA ARG A 120 2.91 -0.61 -1.53
C ARG A 120 2.31 -0.86 -2.91
N ASP A 121 1.38 0.00 -3.31
CA ASP A 121 0.77 -0.08 -4.63
C ASP A 121 1.71 0.40 -5.75
N TRP A 122 1.18 0.50 -6.97
CA TRP A 122 1.94 0.91 -8.15
C TRP A 122 2.63 2.27 -8.01
N ASP A 123 2.02 3.17 -7.24
CA ASP A 123 2.48 4.53 -6.96
C ASP A 123 3.29 4.61 -5.66
N GLY A 124 3.46 3.48 -4.97
CA GLY A 124 4.21 3.39 -3.72
C GLY A 124 3.40 3.77 -2.49
N THR A 125 2.10 4.00 -2.65
CA THR A 125 1.18 4.32 -1.56
C THR A 125 0.96 3.07 -0.72
N ARG A 126 1.00 3.24 0.60
CA ARG A 126 0.74 2.16 1.55
C ARG A 126 -0.69 1.70 1.40
N GLN A 127 -0.92 0.41 1.22
CA GLN A 127 -2.21 -0.28 1.10
C GLN A 127 -2.30 -1.43 2.11
N LEU A 128 -3.53 -1.79 2.52
CA LEU A 128 -3.80 -2.94 3.37
C LEU A 128 -4.98 -3.73 2.81
N ARG A 129 -4.86 -5.06 2.74
CA ARG A 129 -5.94 -5.94 2.27
C ARG A 129 -6.01 -7.24 3.07
N THR A 130 -7.20 -7.63 3.50
CA THR A 130 -7.48 -8.96 4.09
C THR A 130 -7.80 -9.98 2.99
N VAL A 131 -7.80 -11.28 3.32
CA VAL A 131 -8.27 -12.31 2.37
C VAL A 131 -9.71 -12.04 1.94
N ALA A 132 -10.59 -11.72 2.89
CA ALA A 132 -12.00 -11.41 2.60
C ALA A 132 -12.19 -10.23 1.63
N GLN A 133 -11.30 -9.25 1.66
CA GLN A 133 -11.31 -8.12 0.71
C GLN A 133 -10.70 -8.45 -0.66
N LEU A 134 -9.98 -9.56 -0.79
CA LEU A 134 -9.42 -10.00 -2.07
C LEU A 134 -10.22 -11.13 -2.70
N SER A 135 -11.01 -11.85 -1.92
CA SER A 135 -11.85 -12.95 -2.38
C SER A 135 -12.96 -12.47 -3.32
N ARG A 136 -13.20 -13.26 -4.37
CA ARG A 136 -14.29 -13.08 -5.33
C ARG A 136 -15.20 -14.31 -5.40
#